data_AF-A0A814NX33-F1
#
_entry.id   AF-A0A814NX33-F1
#
_cell.length_a   1.000
_cell.length_b   1.000
_cell.length_c   1.000
_cell.angle_alpha   90.00
_cell.angle_beta   90.00
_cell.angle_gamma   90.00
#
_symmetry.space_group_name_H-M   'P 1'
#
loop_
_entity.id
_entity.type
_entity.pdbx_description
1 polymer ?
#
loop_
_entity_poly.entity_id
_entity_poly.type
_entity_poly.pdbx_seq_one_letter_code
_entity_poly.pdbx_strand_id
1 'polypeptide(L)'
;MASAVPAQTPNIAKHLDKNELYQIGPNFWNVRGRFKILKLIDIGTQMSIIKLRNGKFLVIDTVEMNDRLQQEIDHLTNNGENIEAVIGTHPFHTLSFSAFYQTYPKASYYGTPRHLRQLTDIPWRGDLSDCNIRKKWEPDIEMRIPAGAEFVNPQPESTNHFVSVFVYHPASRTLHVDDTIMYAEKPGFLLKLFGYKDGALAFHPSIKNSGLYPTSDAPYLFRDWMRKLLKDWPFENICCAHLGVKMGGAHVDVTTLLNNAESLFVKLSEKNRKKNPGDAIPPDNHPNMNVSDNECG
;
A
#
# COMPACT_ATOMS: atom_id res chain seq x y z
N MET A 1 -29.74 28.22 11.74
CA MET A 1 -28.72 27.91 12.75
C MET A 1 -28.34 26.45 12.56
N ALA A 2 -27.15 26.16 12.03
CA ALA A 2 -26.68 24.79 11.89
C ALA A 2 -26.15 24.32 13.25
N SER A 3 -26.73 23.27 13.81
CA SER A 3 -26.21 22.64 15.02
C SER A 3 -24.80 22.12 14.75
N ALA A 4 -23.82 22.68 15.47
CA ALA A 4 -22.49 22.11 15.53
C ALA A 4 -22.59 20.73 16.20
N VAL A 5 -22.35 19.68 15.43
CA VAL A 5 -22.09 18.35 15.98
C VAL A 5 -20.76 18.45 16.74
N PRO A 6 -20.69 18.00 18.01
CA PRO A 6 -19.44 18.05 18.77
C PRO A 6 -18.37 17.24 18.04
N ALA A 7 -17.18 17.84 17.86
CA ALA A 7 -16.03 17.18 17.27
C ALA A 7 -15.71 15.90 18.05
N GLN A 8 -15.87 14.75 17.41
CA GLN A 8 -15.46 13.48 17.99
C GLN A 8 -13.96 13.31 17.77
N THR A 9 -13.22 13.09 18.85
CA THR A 9 -11.84 12.63 18.79
C THR A 9 -11.79 11.36 17.94
N PRO A 10 -10.81 11.19 17.03
CA PRO A 10 -10.68 10.00 16.22
C PRO A 10 -10.75 8.73 17.07
N ASN A 11 -11.51 7.75 16.60
CA ASN A 11 -11.70 6.50 17.32
C ASN A 11 -10.34 5.78 17.49
N ILE A 12 -10.03 5.33 18.71
CA ILE A 12 -8.88 4.46 18.98
C ILE A 12 -9.32 3.02 18.64
N ALA A 13 -8.79 2.44 17.57
CA ALA A 13 -9.37 1.22 17.01
C ALA A 13 -8.95 -0.07 17.74
N LYS A 14 -9.93 -0.94 17.98
CA LYS A 14 -9.73 -2.41 18.03
C LYS A 14 -10.17 -3.09 16.73
N HIS A 15 -11.08 -2.45 15.99
CA HIS A 15 -11.60 -2.79 14.67
C HIS A 15 -11.94 -1.48 13.94
N LEU A 16 -11.88 -1.47 12.61
CA LEU A 16 -12.22 -0.29 11.79
C LEU A 16 -13.57 -0.49 11.09
N ASP A 17 -14.56 0.33 11.45
CA ASP A 17 -15.79 0.47 10.67
C ASP A 17 -15.53 1.25 9.38
N LYS A 18 -16.48 1.17 8.45
CA LYS A 18 -16.32 1.73 7.10
C LYS A 18 -16.62 3.22 7.06
N ASN A 19 -15.80 3.96 6.32
CA ASN A 19 -15.89 5.41 6.12
C ASN A 19 -15.86 6.20 7.44
N GLU A 20 -15.03 5.75 8.38
CA GLU A 20 -14.73 6.47 9.60
C GLU A 20 -13.20 6.56 9.78
N LEU A 21 -12.75 7.65 10.37
CA LEU A 21 -11.34 7.91 10.63
C LEU A 21 -10.90 7.33 11.98
N TYR A 22 -9.98 6.37 11.94
CA TYR A 22 -9.43 5.75 13.14
C TYR A 22 -7.96 6.09 13.33
N GLN A 23 -7.57 6.43 14.56
CA GLN A 23 -6.17 6.60 14.90
C GLN A 23 -5.53 5.24 15.18
N ILE A 24 -4.52 4.88 14.37
CA ILE A 24 -3.77 3.62 14.50
C ILE A 24 -2.54 3.80 15.39
N GLY A 25 -1.93 4.97 15.33
CA GLY A 25 -0.80 5.34 16.17
C GLY A 25 -0.63 6.85 16.25
N PRO A 26 0.39 7.35 16.97
CA PRO A 26 0.69 8.77 17.05
C PRO A 26 0.78 9.39 15.65
N ASN A 27 -0.03 10.41 15.39
CA ASN A 27 -0.05 11.14 14.11
C ASN A 27 -0.36 10.28 12.86
N PHE A 28 -0.93 9.08 13.02
CA PHE A 28 -1.31 8.22 11.90
C PHE A 28 -2.76 7.76 12.05
N TRP A 29 -3.55 8.10 11.04
CA TRP A 29 -4.94 7.68 10.91
C TRP A 29 -5.14 6.80 9.70
N ASN A 30 -6.15 5.93 9.76
CA ASN A 30 -6.54 5.07 8.65
C ASN A 30 -8.06 5.02 8.53
N VAL A 31 -8.53 4.88 7.30
CA VAL A 31 -9.93 4.85 6.91
C VAL A 31 -10.16 3.61 6.07
N ARG A 32 -11.18 2.83 6.45
CA ARG A 32 -11.64 1.69 5.66
C ARG A 32 -12.76 2.08 4.73
N GLY A 33 -12.51 2.08 3.42
CA GLY A 33 -13.52 2.27 2.38
C GLY A 33 -14.27 0.98 2.02
N ARG A 34 -15.33 1.14 1.22
CA ARG A 34 -16.05 0.03 0.58
C ARG A 34 -15.41 -0.31 -0.76
N PHE A 35 -15.22 -1.59 -1.04
CA PHE A 35 -14.82 -2.06 -2.36
C PHE A 35 -15.33 -3.47 -2.60
N LYS A 36 -16.13 -3.66 -3.66
CA LYS A 36 -16.82 -4.91 -3.94
C LYS A 36 -16.31 -5.58 -5.21
N ILE A 37 -15.72 -6.76 -5.06
CA ILE A 37 -15.44 -7.65 -6.20
C ILE A 37 -16.75 -8.23 -6.71
N LEU A 38 -16.95 -8.14 -8.04
CA LEU A 38 -18.15 -8.62 -8.75
C LEU A 38 -19.47 -8.08 -8.16
N LYS A 39 -19.44 -6.92 -7.48
CA LYS A 39 -20.56 -6.33 -6.72
C LYS A 39 -21.08 -7.18 -5.54
N LEU A 40 -20.47 -8.34 -5.26
CA LEU A 40 -20.97 -9.32 -4.29
C LEU A 40 -20.10 -9.39 -3.03
N ILE A 41 -18.78 -9.44 -3.18
CA ILE A 41 -17.85 -9.66 -2.07
C ILE A 41 -17.15 -8.35 -1.74
N ASP A 42 -17.50 -7.75 -0.60
CA ASP A 42 -16.86 -6.54 -0.13
C ASP A 42 -15.54 -6.86 0.58
N ILE A 43 -14.44 -6.56 -0.08
CA ILE A 43 -13.08 -6.75 0.45
C ILE A 43 -12.52 -5.46 1.06
N GLY A 44 -13.23 -4.33 0.90
CA GLY A 44 -12.80 -3.01 1.36
C GLY A 44 -11.61 -2.44 0.59
N THR A 45 -11.35 -1.16 0.79
CA THR A 45 -10.11 -0.47 0.39
C THR A 45 -9.65 0.40 1.56
N GLN A 46 -8.44 0.94 1.57
CA GLN A 46 -7.95 1.77 2.67
C GLN A 46 -7.36 3.08 2.17
N MET A 47 -7.43 4.10 3.01
CA MET A 47 -6.68 5.35 2.88
C MET A 47 -6.03 5.66 4.23
N SER A 48 -4.79 6.14 4.22
CA SER A 48 -4.12 6.61 5.43
C SER A 48 -3.91 8.12 5.40
N ILE A 49 -3.91 8.74 6.57
CA ILE A 49 -3.60 10.17 6.73
C ILE A 49 -2.53 10.27 7.81
N ILE A 50 -1.46 11.01 7.53
CA ILE A 50 -0.32 11.15 8.44
C ILE A 50 -0.08 12.62 8.69
N LYS A 51 0.06 13.00 9.97
CA LYS A 51 0.51 14.35 10.34
C LYS A 51 2.02 14.36 10.44
N LEU A 52 2.65 15.14 9.57
CA LEU A 52 4.09 15.36 9.52
C LEU A 52 4.55 16.28 10.66
N ARG A 53 5.85 16.29 10.96
CA ARG A 53 6.46 17.13 12.02
C ARG A 53 6.27 18.62 11.76
N ASN A 54 6.17 19.03 10.50
CA ASN A 54 5.88 20.42 10.11
C ASN A 54 4.41 20.82 10.36
N GLY A 55 3.57 19.90 10.85
CA GLY A 55 2.15 20.12 11.15
C GLY A 55 1.22 19.95 9.95
N LYS A 56 1.74 19.70 8.75
CA LYS A 56 0.98 19.38 7.54
C LYS A 56 0.65 17.89 7.48
N PHE A 57 -0.16 17.51 6.49
CA PHE A 57 -0.66 16.17 6.32
C PHE A 57 -0.27 15.56 4.97
N LEU A 58 0.11 14.28 5.01
CA LEU A 58 0.29 13.40 3.87
C LEU A 58 -0.87 12.42 3.83
N VAL A 59 -1.58 12.35 2.71
CA VAL A 59 -2.64 11.35 2.46
C VAL A 59 -2.07 10.25 1.57
N ILE A 60 -2.31 8.99 1.94
CA ILE A 60 -1.85 7.80 1.22
C ILE A 60 -3.08 7.07 0.68
N ASP A 61 -3.11 6.94 -0.65
CA ASP A 61 -4.22 6.48 -1.46
C ASP A 61 -5.53 7.22 -1.15
N THR A 62 -6.63 6.81 -1.76
CA THR A 62 -7.91 7.49 -1.58
C THR A 62 -9.05 6.47 -1.54
N VAL A 63 -10.10 6.80 -0.80
CA VAL A 63 -11.34 6.03 -0.74
C VAL A 63 -12.53 6.92 -1.07
N GLU A 64 -13.64 6.30 -1.45
CA GLU A 64 -14.91 7.02 -1.61
C GLU A 64 -15.33 7.61 -0.26
N MET A 65 -15.50 8.93 -0.22
CA MET A 65 -15.88 9.65 0.99
C MET A 65 -17.39 9.86 1.06
N ASN A 66 -17.95 9.68 2.25
CA ASN A 66 -19.27 10.21 2.58
C ASN A 66 -19.12 11.54 3.35
N ASP A 67 -20.23 12.25 3.55
CA ASP A 67 -20.23 13.56 4.23
C ASP A 67 -19.57 13.52 5.61
N ARG A 68 -19.76 12.43 6.36
CA ARG A 68 -19.16 12.27 7.70
C ARG A 68 -17.64 12.18 7.62
N LEU A 69 -17.11 11.29 6.77
CA LEU A 69 -15.68 11.13 6.61
C LEU A 69 -15.03 12.42 6.10
N GLN A 70 -15.69 13.11 5.16
CA GLN A 70 -15.21 14.41 4.70
C GLN A 70 -15.13 15.42 5.85
N GLN A 71 -16.16 15.53 6.69
CA GLN A 71 -16.15 16.41 7.87
C GLN A 71 -15.03 16.05 8.86
N GLU A 72 -14.76 14.76 9.09
CA GLU A 72 -13.66 14.30 9.94
C GLU A 72 -12.29 14.73 9.38
N ILE A 73 -12.09 14.61 8.07
CA ILE A 73 -10.87 15.04 7.38
C ILE A 73 -10.75 16.57 7.38
N ASP A 74 -11.83 17.30 7.09
CA ASP A 74 -11.88 18.76 7.11
C ASP A 74 -11.50 19.29 8.49
N HIS A 75 -12.05 18.71 9.56
CA HIS A 75 -11.69 19.09 10.91
C HIS A 75 -10.21 18.83 11.22
N LEU A 76 -9.70 17.66 10.83
CA LEU A 76 -8.30 17.28 11.06
C LEU A 76 -7.31 18.18 10.30
N THR A 77 -7.66 18.57 9.07
CA THR A 77 -6.74 19.17 8.10
C THR A 77 -7.00 20.65 7.85
N ASN A 78 -7.87 21.29 8.63
CA ASN A 78 -8.33 22.66 8.42
C ASN A 78 -8.94 22.84 7.02
N ASN A 79 -10.01 22.09 6.74
CA ASN A 79 -10.73 22.04 5.47
C ASN A 79 -9.80 21.75 4.27
N GLY A 80 -8.87 20.82 4.44
CA GLY A 80 -7.89 20.46 3.42
C GLY A 80 -6.70 21.41 3.27
N GLU A 81 -6.70 22.60 3.89
CA GLU A 81 -5.61 23.59 3.72
C GLU A 81 -4.26 23.13 4.27
N ASN A 82 -4.27 22.14 5.18
CA ASN A 82 -3.05 21.54 5.71
C ASN A 82 -2.67 20.22 5.04
N ILE A 83 -3.40 19.75 4.02
CA ILE A 83 -2.96 18.63 3.19
C ILE A 83 -1.84 19.12 2.29
N GLU A 84 -0.61 18.74 2.59
CA GLU A 84 0.56 19.07 1.78
C GLU A 84 0.57 18.23 0.50
N ALA A 85 0.30 16.93 0.64
CA ALA A 85 0.30 16.03 -0.49
C ALA A 85 -0.64 14.84 -0.34
N VAL A 86 -1.04 14.31 -1.50
CA VAL A 86 -1.75 13.04 -1.66
C VAL A 86 -0.88 12.15 -2.54
N ILE A 87 -0.62 10.91 -2.11
CA ILE A 87 0.20 9.94 -2.84
C ILE A 87 -0.61 8.71 -3.23
N GLY A 88 -0.52 8.27 -4.48
CA GLY A 88 -1.09 7.01 -4.96
C GLY A 88 -0.03 5.91 -5.04
N THR A 89 -0.08 4.94 -4.12
CA THR A 89 1.02 4.00 -3.89
C THR A 89 0.93 2.73 -4.71
N HIS A 90 -0.27 2.35 -5.15
CA HIS A 90 -0.48 1.15 -5.95
C HIS A 90 -1.06 1.46 -7.34
N PRO A 91 -0.49 0.91 -8.44
CA PRO A 91 -0.89 1.27 -9.81
C PRO A 91 -2.38 1.10 -10.14
N PHE A 92 -3.15 0.33 -9.37
CA PHE A 92 -4.55 0.01 -9.66
C PHE A 92 -5.55 0.63 -8.69
N HIS A 93 -5.10 1.39 -7.69
CA HIS A 93 -5.99 2.06 -6.72
C HIS A 93 -6.39 3.44 -7.21
N THR A 94 -7.12 3.48 -8.33
CA THR A 94 -7.33 4.73 -9.07
C THR A 94 -8.73 5.34 -8.90
N LEU A 95 -9.70 4.57 -8.39
CA LEU A 95 -11.13 4.90 -8.53
C LEU A 95 -11.57 6.16 -7.78
N SER A 96 -10.98 6.45 -6.63
CA SER A 96 -11.43 7.53 -5.74
C SER A 96 -10.61 8.82 -5.88
N PHE A 97 -9.54 8.79 -6.67
CA PHE A 97 -8.61 9.91 -6.78
C PHE A 97 -9.24 11.16 -7.39
N SER A 98 -10.00 11.02 -8.49
CA SER A 98 -10.65 12.16 -9.15
C SER A 98 -11.66 12.86 -8.24
N ALA A 99 -12.47 12.10 -7.50
CA ALA A 99 -13.42 12.66 -6.54
C ALA A 99 -12.69 13.34 -5.37
N PHE A 100 -11.65 12.70 -4.83
CA PHE A 100 -10.85 13.29 -3.75
C PHE A 100 -10.13 14.58 -4.19
N TYR A 101 -9.66 14.64 -5.45
CA TYR A 101 -9.09 15.85 -6.05
C TYR A 101 -10.11 16.98 -6.20
N GLN A 102 -11.35 16.68 -6.60
CA GLN A 102 -12.41 17.68 -6.65
C GLN A 102 -12.71 18.28 -5.28
N THR A 103 -12.64 17.46 -4.22
CA THR A 103 -12.81 17.93 -2.83
C THR A 103 -11.62 18.75 -2.34
N TYR A 104 -10.38 18.30 -2.61
CA TYR A 104 -9.15 18.92 -2.08
C TYR A 104 -8.16 19.36 -3.17
N PRO A 105 -8.55 20.24 -4.11
CA PRO A 105 -7.76 20.54 -5.31
C PRO A 105 -6.47 21.32 -5.04
N LYS A 106 -6.31 21.89 -3.84
CA LYS A 106 -5.14 22.68 -3.45
C LYS A 106 -3.93 21.82 -3.06
N ALA A 107 -4.14 20.56 -2.68
CA ALA A 107 -3.05 19.65 -2.33
C ALA A 107 -2.20 19.30 -3.54
N SER A 108 -0.94 18.91 -3.33
CA SER A 108 -0.09 18.37 -4.40
C SER A 108 -0.28 16.86 -4.53
N TYR A 109 -0.52 16.36 -5.75
CA TYR A 109 -0.76 14.94 -5.99
C TYR A 109 0.48 14.27 -6.61
N TYR A 110 0.89 13.12 -6.11
CA TYR A 110 1.99 12.31 -6.66
C TYR A 110 1.52 10.87 -6.80
N GLY A 111 1.93 10.16 -7.84
CA GLY A 111 1.40 8.82 -8.09
C GLY A 111 2.40 7.93 -8.75
N THR A 112 2.09 6.64 -8.80
CA THR A 112 2.84 5.69 -9.64
C THR A 112 2.81 6.13 -11.13
N PRO A 113 3.72 5.62 -11.97
CA PRO A 113 3.72 5.94 -13.41
C PRO A 113 2.36 5.68 -14.09
N ARG A 114 1.62 4.67 -13.61
CA ARG A 114 0.28 4.35 -14.14
C ARG A 114 -0.76 5.40 -13.79
N HIS A 115 -0.75 5.97 -12.58
CA HIS A 115 -1.66 7.06 -12.20
C HIS A 115 -1.51 8.25 -13.16
N LEU A 116 -0.27 8.66 -13.42
CA LEU A 116 0.06 9.77 -14.32
C LEU A 116 -0.46 9.52 -15.75
N ARG A 117 -0.42 8.26 -16.23
CA ARG A 117 -0.91 7.88 -17.55
C ARG A 117 -2.44 7.78 -17.64
N GLN A 118 -3.12 7.35 -16.57
CA GLN A 118 -4.54 6.97 -16.62
C GLN A 118 -5.48 8.03 -16.04
N LEU A 119 -5.03 8.82 -15.06
CA LEU A 119 -5.83 9.85 -14.38
C LEU A 119 -5.38 11.24 -14.82
N THR A 120 -5.71 11.59 -16.06
CA THR A 120 -5.25 12.82 -16.72
C THR A 120 -6.00 14.08 -16.26
N ASP A 121 -7.08 13.93 -15.49
CA ASP A 121 -7.83 15.01 -14.87
C ASP A 121 -7.13 15.60 -13.63
N ILE A 122 -6.13 14.89 -13.09
CA ILE A 122 -5.33 15.32 -11.94
C ILE A 122 -3.98 15.87 -12.43
N PRO A 123 -3.58 17.08 -12.04
CA PRO A 123 -2.28 17.66 -12.40
C PRO A 123 -1.17 17.09 -11.49
N TRP A 124 -0.80 15.83 -11.72
CA TRP A 124 0.25 15.13 -10.96
C TRP A 124 1.57 15.92 -10.94
N ARG A 125 2.13 16.08 -9.74
CA ARG A 125 3.34 16.86 -9.45
C ARG A 125 4.61 16.04 -9.49
N GLY A 126 4.50 14.71 -9.52
CA GLY A 126 5.65 13.82 -9.65
C GLY A 126 5.27 12.35 -9.64
N ASP A 127 6.25 11.55 -10.02
CA ASP A 127 6.17 10.10 -10.17
C ASP A 127 6.84 9.41 -8.98
N LEU A 128 6.13 8.50 -8.31
CA LEU A 128 6.68 7.74 -7.19
C LEU A 128 7.75 6.71 -7.60
N SER A 129 7.99 6.47 -8.89
CA SER A 129 9.17 5.71 -9.37
C SER A 129 10.46 6.54 -9.31
N ASP A 130 10.36 7.88 -9.25
CA ASP A 130 11.49 8.76 -8.99
C ASP A 130 11.84 8.75 -7.49
N CYS A 131 13.10 8.44 -7.22
CA CYS A 131 13.66 8.43 -5.89
C CYS A 131 13.58 9.80 -5.18
N ASN A 132 13.85 10.90 -5.88
CA ASN A 132 13.82 12.23 -5.27
C ASN A 132 12.42 12.60 -4.78
N ILE A 133 11.39 12.12 -5.48
CA ILE A 133 10.00 12.29 -5.07
C ILE A 133 9.72 11.50 -3.79
N ARG A 134 10.13 10.22 -3.73
CA ARG A 134 9.96 9.37 -2.54
C ARG A 134 10.67 9.94 -1.29
N LYS A 135 11.83 10.57 -1.47
CA LYS A 135 12.63 11.17 -0.38
C LYS A 135 12.11 12.52 0.13
N LYS A 136 11.11 13.12 -0.52
CA LYS A 136 10.62 14.48 -0.19
C LYS A 136 10.16 14.65 1.26
N TRP A 137 9.66 13.57 1.87
CA TRP A 137 9.11 13.57 3.22
C TRP A 137 10.02 12.88 4.25
N GLU A 138 11.26 12.55 3.91
CA GLU A 138 12.23 12.08 4.89
C GLU A 138 12.58 13.20 5.90
N PRO A 139 12.81 12.89 7.19
CA PRO A 139 12.77 11.56 7.82
C PRO A 139 11.40 11.20 8.42
N ASP A 140 10.33 11.93 8.08
CA ASP A 140 8.99 11.63 8.61
C ASP A 140 8.41 10.39 7.95
N ILE A 141 8.70 10.19 6.67
CA ILE A 141 8.20 9.09 5.87
C ILE A 141 9.37 8.47 5.10
N GLU A 142 9.44 7.14 5.14
CA GLU A 142 10.36 6.37 4.30
C GLU A 142 9.54 5.55 3.30
N MET A 143 9.98 5.50 2.05
CA MET A 143 9.27 4.79 0.98
C MET A 143 10.21 3.87 0.21
N ARG A 144 9.78 2.62 -0.01
CA ARG A 144 10.52 1.63 -0.79
C ARG A 144 9.58 0.88 -1.74
N ILE A 145 10.09 0.45 -2.88
CA ILE A 145 9.35 -0.40 -3.82
C ILE A 145 9.93 -1.82 -3.73
N PRO A 146 9.11 -2.88 -3.72
CA PRO A 146 9.60 -4.25 -3.77
C PRO A 146 10.47 -4.55 -5.01
N ALA A 147 11.58 -5.26 -4.82
CA ALA A 147 12.36 -5.81 -5.92
C ALA A 147 11.72 -7.09 -6.51
N GLY A 148 12.10 -7.47 -7.72
CA GLY A 148 11.64 -8.70 -8.38
C GLY A 148 10.23 -8.63 -8.98
N ALA A 149 9.61 -7.46 -9.03
CA ALA A 149 8.27 -7.23 -9.56
C ALA A 149 8.20 -6.00 -10.48
N GLU A 150 7.25 -5.97 -11.41
CA GLU A 150 7.04 -4.87 -12.36
C GLU A 150 6.13 -3.79 -11.76
N PHE A 151 6.68 -2.60 -11.45
CA PHE A 151 5.95 -1.49 -10.83
C PHE A 151 5.47 -0.41 -11.82
N VAL A 152 6.21 -0.17 -12.91
CA VAL A 152 5.96 0.96 -13.82
C VAL A 152 4.74 0.70 -14.70
N ASN A 153 4.65 -0.52 -15.23
CA ASN A 153 3.52 -0.95 -16.05
C ASN A 153 3.19 -2.44 -15.81
N PRO A 154 2.61 -2.80 -14.66
CA PRO A 154 2.30 -4.19 -14.34
C PRO A 154 1.32 -4.78 -15.35
N GLN A 155 1.67 -5.92 -15.94
CA GLN A 155 0.85 -6.63 -16.91
C GLN A 155 0.67 -8.12 -16.53
N PRO A 156 -0.45 -8.75 -16.92
CA PRO A 156 -1.64 -8.13 -17.49
C PRO A 156 -2.44 -7.38 -16.41
N GLU A 157 -2.99 -6.21 -16.76
CA GLU A 157 -3.71 -5.31 -15.85
C GLU A 157 -4.85 -5.96 -15.08
N SER A 158 -5.46 -7.02 -15.63
CA SER A 158 -6.57 -7.73 -14.99
C SER A 158 -6.16 -8.58 -13.78
N THR A 159 -4.86 -8.87 -13.60
CA THR A 159 -4.40 -9.81 -12.56
C THR A 159 -3.09 -9.43 -11.87
N ASN A 160 -2.25 -8.58 -12.48
CA ASN A 160 -0.96 -8.22 -11.89
C ASN A 160 -1.10 -7.01 -10.95
N HIS A 161 -1.60 -7.27 -9.74
CA HIS A 161 -1.80 -6.27 -8.67
C HIS A 161 -0.83 -6.50 -7.50
N PHE A 162 0.39 -6.99 -7.80
CA PHE A 162 1.28 -7.47 -6.73
C PHE A 162 2.01 -6.34 -6.01
N VAL A 163 2.52 -5.35 -6.75
CA VAL A 163 3.56 -4.43 -6.26
C VAL A 163 3.02 -3.02 -6.05
N SER A 164 3.25 -2.49 -4.86
CA SER A 164 2.95 -1.14 -4.43
C SER A 164 4.20 -0.47 -3.85
N VAL A 165 4.15 0.85 -3.64
CA VAL A 165 5.12 1.55 -2.78
C VAL A 165 4.79 1.23 -1.33
N PHE A 166 5.77 0.70 -0.57
CA PHE A 166 5.64 0.53 0.87
C PHE A 166 5.98 1.86 1.53
N VAL A 167 5.08 2.36 2.37
CA VAL A 167 5.23 3.65 3.05
C VAL A 167 5.32 3.43 4.56
N TYR A 168 6.45 3.73 5.15
CA TYR A 168 6.70 3.60 6.58
C TYR A 168 6.72 4.96 7.27
N HIS A 169 5.96 5.07 8.36
CA HIS A 169 5.98 6.23 9.25
C HIS A 169 6.65 5.84 10.57
N PRO A 170 7.92 6.22 10.81
CA PRO A 170 8.67 5.80 11.99
C PRO A 170 8.02 6.20 13.31
N ALA A 171 7.43 7.40 13.40
CA ALA A 171 6.87 7.91 14.65
C ALA A 171 5.65 7.11 15.14
N SER A 172 4.83 6.57 14.24
CA SER A 172 3.72 5.67 14.61
C SER A 172 4.07 4.19 14.55
N ARG A 173 5.27 3.85 14.03
CA ARG A 173 5.67 2.48 13.69
C ARG A 173 4.60 1.78 12.82
N THR A 174 4.04 2.50 11.85
CA THR A 174 3.00 1.96 10.95
C THR A 174 3.53 1.87 9.53
N LEU A 175 3.31 0.71 8.92
CA LEU A 175 3.63 0.43 7.52
C LEU A 175 2.34 0.39 6.69
N HIS A 176 2.28 1.10 5.58
CA HIS A 176 1.23 0.96 4.56
C HIS A 176 1.82 0.19 3.38
N VAL A 177 1.17 -0.90 2.96
CA VAL A 177 1.69 -1.83 1.93
C VAL A 177 0.72 -2.11 0.79
N ASP A 178 -0.49 -1.54 0.86
CA ASP A 178 -1.53 -1.75 -0.14
C ASP A 178 -1.75 -3.26 -0.42
N ASP A 179 -1.75 -3.71 -1.68
CA ASP A 179 -2.12 -5.07 -2.08
C ASP A 179 -1.04 -6.11 -1.79
N THR A 180 0.26 -5.75 -1.76
CA THR A 180 1.37 -6.73 -1.72
C THR A 180 1.24 -7.73 -0.58
N ILE A 181 0.80 -7.28 0.59
CA ILE A 181 0.44 -8.13 1.73
C ILE A 181 -1.01 -7.85 2.08
N MET A 182 -1.79 -8.91 2.25
CA MET A 182 -3.19 -8.85 2.66
C MET A 182 -3.30 -9.29 4.12
N TYR A 183 -4.22 -8.67 4.87
CA TYR A 183 -4.54 -9.06 6.24
C TYR A 183 -6.00 -9.46 6.40
N ALA A 184 -6.25 -10.77 6.53
CA ALA A 184 -7.58 -11.31 6.71
C ALA A 184 -7.99 -11.26 8.19
N GLU A 185 -8.38 -10.08 8.69
CA GLU A 185 -8.77 -9.91 10.09
C GLU A 185 -9.90 -10.86 10.50
N LYS A 186 -11.03 -10.77 9.79
CA LYS A 186 -12.23 -11.62 9.96
C LYS A 186 -12.84 -11.90 8.57
N PRO A 187 -12.19 -12.72 7.72
CA PRO A 187 -12.69 -13.03 6.38
C PRO A 187 -14.12 -13.59 6.44
N GLY A 188 -14.97 -13.16 5.50
CA GLY A 188 -16.30 -13.74 5.35
C GLY A 188 -16.26 -15.22 4.96
N PHE A 189 -17.38 -15.92 5.11
CA PHE A 189 -17.49 -17.37 4.90
C PHE A 189 -16.89 -17.86 3.56
N LEU A 190 -17.15 -17.15 2.46
CA LEU A 190 -16.62 -17.51 1.14
C LEU A 190 -15.08 -17.47 1.11
N LEU A 191 -14.46 -16.44 1.70
CA LEU A 191 -13.00 -16.34 1.77
C LEU A 191 -12.39 -17.43 2.65
N LYS A 192 -13.07 -17.83 3.74
CA LYS A 192 -12.65 -18.96 4.57
C LYS A 192 -12.62 -20.28 3.77
N LEU A 193 -13.60 -20.49 2.88
CA LEU A 193 -13.62 -21.66 2.00
C LEU A 193 -12.43 -21.70 1.03
N PHE A 194 -11.89 -20.53 0.65
CA PHE A 194 -10.67 -20.39 -0.14
C PHE A 194 -9.38 -20.41 0.70
N GLY A 195 -9.46 -20.77 1.99
CA GLY A 195 -8.30 -21.02 2.84
C GLY A 195 -7.81 -19.81 3.65
N TYR A 196 -8.50 -18.66 3.60
CA TYR A 196 -8.18 -17.54 4.48
C TYR A 196 -8.57 -17.86 5.93
N LYS A 197 -7.65 -17.60 6.86
CA LYS A 197 -7.86 -17.78 8.30
C LYS A 197 -8.01 -16.43 8.99
N ASP A 198 -8.72 -16.41 10.10
CA ASP A 198 -8.85 -15.21 10.94
C ASP A 198 -7.47 -14.78 11.43
N GLY A 199 -7.17 -13.48 11.30
CA GLY A 199 -5.91 -12.88 11.71
C GLY A 199 -4.69 -13.27 10.86
N ALA A 200 -4.87 -13.84 9.66
CA ALA A 200 -3.74 -14.28 8.84
C ALA A 200 -3.25 -13.18 7.89
N LEU A 201 -1.91 -13.04 7.80
CA LEU A 201 -1.26 -12.34 6.70
C LEU A 201 -0.96 -13.31 5.55
N ALA A 202 -1.06 -12.80 4.32
CA ALA A 202 -0.69 -13.52 3.11
C ALA A 202 -0.14 -12.55 2.06
N PHE A 203 0.78 -13.01 1.22
CA PHE A 203 1.13 -12.27 0.00
C PHE A 203 -0.06 -12.27 -0.97
N HIS A 204 -0.21 -11.19 -1.75
CA HIS A 204 -1.24 -11.10 -2.77
C HIS A 204 -1.20 -12.32 -3.71
N PRO A 205 -2.35 -12.90 -4.12
CA PRO A 205 -2.38 -14.11 -4.94
C PRO A 205 -1.60 -14.04 -6.26
N SER A 206 -1.45 -12.83 -6.83
CA SER A 206 -0.72 -12.63 -8.08
C SER A 206 0.77 -12.97 -7.99
N ILE A 207 1.35 -13.08 -6.78
CA ILE A 207 2.72 -13.57 -6.59
C ILE A 207 2.95 -14.95 -7.24
N LYS A 208 1.90 -15.78 -7.36
CA LYS A 208 1.99 -17.14 -7.91
C LYS A 208 2.00 -17.17 -9.45
N ASN A 209 1.68 -16.06 -10.11
CA ASN A 209 1.58 -15.94 -11.56
C ASN A 209 2.38 -14.77 -12.15
N SER A 210 1.79 -13.58 -12.27
CA SER A 210 2.31 -12.40 -12.97
C SER A 210 2.94 -11.37 -12.03
N GLY A 211 2.80 -11.55 -10.71
CA GLY A 211 3.25 -10.58 -9.72
C GLY A 211 4.76 -10.37 -9.66
N LEU A 212 5.53 -11.42 -9.96
CA LEU A 212 6.98 -11.36 -10.06
C LEU A 212 7.41 -11.46 -11.52
N TYR A 213 8.57 -10.89 -11.84
CA TYR A 213 9.16 -11.05 -13.17
C TYR A 213 9.31 -12.56 -13.52
N PRO A 214 9.14 -12.93 -14.80
CA PRO A 214 9.19 -14.32 -15.24
C PRO A 214 10.62 -14.89 -15.33
N THR A 215 11.52 -14.43 -14.46
CA THR A 215 12.92 -14.84 -14.37
C THR A 215 13.13 -15.70 -13.11
N SER A 216 14.20 -16.50 -13.08
CA SER A 216 14.42 -17.45 -11.96
C SER A 216 14.96 -16.80 -10.68
N ASP A 217 15.47 -15.58 -10.76
CA ASP A 217 16.01 -14.77 -9.66
C ASP A 217 14.94 -13.89 -8.98
N ALA A 218 13.90 -13.47 -9.69
CA ALA A 218 12.86 -12.56 -9.19
C ALA A 218 12.23 -12.95 -7.83
N PRO A 219 11.89 -14.23 -7.56
CA PRO A 219 11.41 -14.64 -6.23
C PRO A 219 12.42 -14.42 -5.11
N TYR A 220 13.72 -14.59 -5.39
CA TYR A 220 14.77 -14.37 -4.41
C TYR A 220 15.06 -12.89 -4.21
N LEU A 221 15.01 -12.07 -5.26
CA LEU A 221 15.12 -10.62 -5.16
C LEU A 221 14.01 -10.05 -4.26
N PHE A 222 12.76 -10.47 -4.46
CA PHE A 222 11.65 -10.06 -3.59
C PHE A 222 11.85 -10.52 -2.13
N ARG A 223 12.25 -11.77 -1.93
CA ARG A 223 12.53 -12.33 -0.59
C ARG A 223 13.62 -11.55 0.13
N ASP A 224 14.74 -11.30 -0.54
CA ASP A 224 15.90 -10.65 0.07
C ASP A 224 15.63 -9.16 0.32
N TRP A 225 14.86 -8.51 -0.57
CA TRP A 225 14.32 -7.18 -0.32
C TRP A 225 13.42 -7.14 0.94
N MET A 226 12.48 -8.08 1.09
CA MET A 226 11.63 -8.18 2.29
C MET A 226 12.45 -8.40 3.56
N ARG A 227 13.51 -9.23 3.51
CA ARG A 227 14.42 -9.45 4.64
C ARG A 227 15.14 -8.17 5.04
N LYS A 228 15.59 -7.38 4.06
CA LYS A 228 16.24 -6.08 4.31
C LYS A 228 15.26 -5.09 4.93
N LEU A 229 14.04 -5.00 4.38
CA LEU A 229 12.97 -4.17 4.94
C LEU A 229 12.67 -4.53 6.41
N LEU A 230 12.56 -5.82 6.74
CA LEU A 230 12.33 -6.28 8.11
C LEU A 230 13.51 -5.98 9.05
N LYS A 231 14.74 -5.90 8.54
CA LYS A 231 15.89 -5.49 9.33
C LYS A 231 15.86 -3.99 9.64
N ASP A 232 15.46 -3.19 8.66
CA ASP A 232 15.58 -1.74 8.71
C ASP A 232 14.38 -1.06 9.39
N TRP A 233 13.16 -1.59 9.20
CA TRP A 233 11.93 -0.94 9.63
C TRP A 233 11.25 -1.68 10.79
N PRO A 234 11.36 -1.17 12.04
CA PRO A 234 10.73 -1.78 13.21
C PRO A 234 9.26 -1.35 13.34
N PHE A 235 8.40 -1.74 12.40
CA PHE A 235 6.97 -1.43 12.46
C PHE A 235 6.20 -2.31 13.47
N GLU A 236 5.12 -1.81 14.05
CA GLU A 236 4.19 -2.55 14.90
C GLU A 236 2.84 -2.80 14.22
N ASN A 237 2.46 -1.90 13.33
CA ASN A 237 1.18 -1.90 12.64
C ASN A 237 1.39 -2.03 11.12
N ILE A 238 0.47 -2.69 10.44
CA ILE A 238 0.46 -2.78 8.97
C ILE A 238 -0.94 -2.53 8.42
N CYS A 239 -1.06 -1.51 7.56
CA CYS A 239 -2.23 -1.16 6.78
C CYS A 239 -2.14 -1.83 5.41
N CYS A 240 -3.01 -2.82 5.18
CA CYS A 240 -3.15 -3.53 3.91
C CYS A 240 -4.35 -2.98 3.14
N ALA A 241 -4.33 -3.00 1.81
CA ALA A 241 -5.43 -2.51 0.98
C ALA A 241 -6.78 -3.17 1.28
N HIS A 242 -6.75 -4.48 1.51
CA HIS A 242 -7.96 -5.28 1.58
C HIS A 242 -8.07 -6.02 2.92
N LEU A 243 -9.32 -6.28 3.30
CA LEU A 243 -9.79 -7.06 4.44
C LEU A 243 -9.57 -6.44 5.83
N GLY A 244 -8.44 -5.79 6.11
CA GLY A 244 -8.23 -5.14 7.40
C GLY A 244 -6.86 -4.49 7.61
N VAL A 245 -6.69 -3.95 8.83
CA VAL A 245 -5.44 -3.39 9.36
C VAL A 245 -5.00 -4.25 10.53
N LYS A 246 -3.72 -4.68 10.54
CA LYS A 246 -3.15 -5.43 11.66
C LYS A 246 -2.46 -4.45 12.61
N MET A 247 -2.98 -4.36 13.84
CA MET A 247 -2.41 -3.56 14.90
C MET A 247 -1.59 -4.41 15.87
N GLY A 248 -0.41 -3.92 16.23
CA GLY A 248 0.58 -4.56 17.13
C GLY A 248 1.21 -5.84 16.57
N GLY A 249 2.50 -6.08 16.81
CA GLY A 249 3.16 -7.34 16.44
C GLY A 249 3.21 -7.66 14.94
N ALA A 250 2.85 -6.71 14.07
CA ALA A 250 2.81 -6.94 12.62
C ALA A 250 4.18 -7.36 12.06
N HIS A 251 5.28 -6.84 12.61
CA HIS A 251 6.63 -7.21 12.18
C HIS A 251 6.93 -8.70 12.38
N VAL A 252 6.54 -9.26 13.53
CA VAL A 252 6.67 -10.70 13.82
C VAL A 252 5.82 -11.52 12.85
N ASP A 253 4.60 -11.08 12.57
CA ASP A 253 3.69 -11.79 11.67
C ASP A 253 4.18 -11.74 10.21
N VAL A 254 4.71 -10.60 9.75
CA VAL A 254 5.33 -10.49 8.40
C VAL A 254 6.61 -11.32 8.32
N THR A 255 7.43 -11.35 9.36
CA THR A 255 8.61 -12.23 9.44
C THR A 255 8.20 -13.69 9.33
N THR A 256 7.13 -14.08 10.03
CA THR A 256 6.58 -15.45 9.99
C THR A 256 6.02 -15.78 8.60
N LEU A 257 5.29 -14.85 7.97
CA LEU A 257 4.81 -14.98 6.60
C LEU A 257 5.97 -15.22 5.63
N LEU A 258 7.04 -14.41 5.72
CA LEU A 258 8.20 -14.52 4.85
C LEU A 258 8.90 -15.88 5.00
N ASN A 259 9.14 -16.31 6.23
CA ASN A 259 9.75 -17.62 6.52
C ASN A 259 8.90 -18.79 6.00
N ASN A 260 7.57 -18.71 6.16
CA ASN A 260 6.66 -19.74 5.66
C ASN A 260 6.59 -19.77 4.11
N ALA A 261 6.96 -18.68 3.44
CA ALA A 261 6.96 -18.56 2.00
C ALA A 261 8.24 -19.08 1.31
N GLU A 262 9.26 -19.54 2.03
CA GLU A 262 10.51 -20.03 1.42
C GLU A 262 10.27 -21.12 0.35
N SER A 263 9.40 -22.10 0.65
CA SER A 263 9.06 -23.16 -0.31
C SER A 263 8.32 -22.63 -1.54
N LEU A 264 7.59 -21.52 -1.42
CA LEU A 264 6.95 -20.85 -2.55
C LEU A 264 8.01 -20.21 -3.46
N PHE A 265 8.97 -19.49 -2.89
CA PHE A 265 10.03 -18.83 -3.67
C PHE A 265 10.85 -19.84 -4.48
N VAL A 266 11.23 -20.97 -3.87
CA VAL A 266 11.92 -22.07 -4.56
C VAL A 266 11.08 -22.59 -5.74
N LYS A 267 9.81 -22.91 -5.50
CA LYS A 267 8.90 -23.42 -6.54
C LYS A 267 8.73 -22.44 -7.71
N LEU A 268 8.62 -21.14 -7.42
CA LEU A 268 8.49 -20.11 -8.46
C LEU A 268 9.78 -19.95 -9.26
N SER A 269 10.94 -19.96 -8.60
CA SER A 269 12.25 -19.90 -9.24
C SER A 269 12.46 -21.09 -10.21
N GLU A 270 12.18 -22.31 -9.75
CA GLU A 270 12.26 -23.54 -10.58
C GLU A 270 11.28 -23.51 -11.76
N LYS A 271 10.05 -23.06 -11.53
CA LYS A 271 9.02 -22.91 -12.56
C LYS A 271 9.49 -21.95 -13.65
N ASN A 272 10.06 -20.80 -13.29
CA ASN A 272 10.53 -19.80 -14.24
C ASN A 272 11.75 -20.31 -15.02
N ARG A 273 12.70 -20.97 -14.35
CA ARG A 273 13.86 -21.60 -15.00
C ARG A 273 13.45 -22.64 -16.06
N LYS A 274 12.43 -23.44 -15.78
CA LYS A 274 11.92 -24.44 -16.75
C LYS A 274 11.25 -23.80 -17.96
N LYS A 275 10.63 -22.63 -17.80
CA LYS A 275 10.00 -21.89 -18.89
C LYS A 275 11.02 -21.15 -19.75
N ASN A 276 12.11 -20.66 -19.15
CA ASN A 276 13.17 -19.89 -19.80
C ASN A 276 14.56 -20.49 -19.49
N PRO A 277 14.97 -21.58 -20.16
CA PRO A 277 16.22 -22.28 -19.85
C PRO A 277 17.51 -21.47 -20.10
N GLY A 278 17.41 -20.37 -20.87
CA GLY A 278 18.52 -19.46 -21.18
C GLY A 278 18.79 -18.38 -20.13
N ASP A 279 17.93 -18.26 -19.11
CA ASP A 279 18.12 -17.32 -18.00
C ASP A 279 19.14 -17.90 -17.00
N ALA A 280 20.42 -17.96 -17.42
CA ALA A 280 21.54 -18.09 -16.50
C ALA A 280 21.66 -16.80 -15.70
N ILE A 281 21.91 -16.91 -14.38
CA ILE A 281 22.10 -15.78 -13.46
C ILE A 281 23.22 -14.87 -14.01
N PRO A 282 22.93 -13.64 -14.45
CA PRO A 282 23.97 -12.62 -14.55
C PRO A 282 24.23 -12.13 -13.12
N PRO A 283 25.48 -12.05 -12.65
CA PRO A 283 25.79 -11.28 -11.46
C PRO A 283 25.44 -9.81 -11.74
N ASP A 284 24.60 -9.24 -10.88
CA ASP A 284 24.47 -7.81 -10.57
C ASP A 284 24.06 -6.82 -11.66
N ASN A 285 23.54 -7.22 -12.83
CA ASN A 285 23.01 -6.23 -13.78
C ASN A 285 21.89 -6.78 -14.66
N HIS A 286 20.65 -6.62 -14.19
CA HIS A 286 19.46 -6.70 -15.05
C HIS A 286 19.02 -5.28 -15.44
N PRO A 287 19.41 -4.76 -16.64
CA PRO A 287 19.04 -3.42 -17.10
C PRO A 287 17.54 -3.24 -17.37
N ASN A 288 16.76 -4.32 -17.31
CA ASN A 288 15.30 -4.33 -17.53
C ASN A 288 14.49 -4.53 -16.24
N MET A 289 15.14 -4.66 -15.08
CA MET A 289 14.42 -4.48 -13.82
C MET A 289 14.35 -2.97 -13.60
N ASN A 290 13.17 -2.38 -13.82
CA ASN A 290 12.95 -0.93 -13.79
C ASN A 290 13.26 -0.24 -12.45
N VAL A 291 13.81 -0.97 -11.48
CA VAL A 291 14.42 -0.42 -10.28
C VAL A 291 15.66 -1.26 -9.91
N SER A 292 16.76 -1.05 -10.65
CA SER A 292 18.09 -1.51 -10.25
C SER A 292 18.38 -0.94 -8.87
N ASP A 293 18.52 -1.80 -7.85
CA ASP A 293 18.80 -1.45 -6.46
C ASP A 293 17.83 -0.41 -5.88
N ASN A 294 16.68 -0.92 -5.42
CA ASN A 294 15.53 -0.22 -4.82
C ASN A 294 15.80 0.53 -3.50
N GLU A 295 17.03 0.93 -3.25
CA GLU A 295 17.35 1.93 -2.24
C GLU A 295 17.69 3.21 -2.96
N CYS A 296 17.18 4.28 -2.41
CA CYS A 296 17.31 5.60 -2.99
C CYS A 296 18.75 6.16 -2.90
N GLY A 297 19.76 5.31 -3.04
CA GLY A 297 21.05 5.40 -2.34
C GLY A 297 20.99 4.71 -0.97
#